data_AF-A0A3M2IR85-F1
#
_entry.id   AF-A0A3M2IR85-F1
#
_cell.length_a   1.000
_cell.length_b   1.000
_cell.length_c   1.000
_cell.angle_alpha   90.00
_cell.angle_beta   90.00
_cell.angle_gamma   90.00
#
_symmetry.space_group_name_H-M   'P 1'
#
loop_
_entity.id
_entity.type
_entity.pdbx_description
1 polymer ?
#
loop_
_entity_poly.entity_id
_entity_poly.type
_entity_poly.pdbx_seq_one_letter_code
_entity_poly.pdbx_strand_id
1 'polypeptide(L)'
;MKCPYCSYTGHRMDLHAHLLEKHAQEVRVFVHKVTGKMSYEITCPVCGESWMKPLKKAPAALQEYVREIRLVVFDLFLYHLETEHPEVTHP
;
A
#
# COMPACT_ATOMS: atom_id res chain seq x y z
N MET A 1 9.24 13.74 1.93
CA MET A 1 8.94 12.42 2.52
C MET A 1 9.98 11.41 2.10
N LYS A 2 10.48 10.64 3.06
CA LYS A 2 11.42 9.54 2.84
C LYS A 2 10.64 8.22 2.75
N CYS A 3 11.01 7.38 1.79
CA CYS A 3 10.47 6.04 1.67
C CYS A 3 10.91 5.19 2.86
N PRO A 4 10.02 4.41 3.48
CA PRO A 4 10.40 3.56 4.60
C PRO A 4 11.02 2.22 4.16
N TYR A 5 10.90 1.88 2.87
CA TYR A 5 11.47 0.65 2.30
C TYR A 5 12.84 0.87 1.62
N CYS A 6 13.18 2.11 1.27
CA CYS A 6 14.41 2.43 0.54
C CYS A 6 14.88 3.86 0.84
N SER A 7 16.05 4.25 0.34
CA SER A 7 16.60 5.59 0.57
C SER A 7 16.00 6.69 -0.32
N TYR A 8 14.87 6.43 -1.01
CA TYR A 8 14.22 7.42 -1.87
C TYR A 8 13.57 8.53 -1.03
N THR A 9 13.74 9.78 -1.46
CA THR A 9 13.13 10.95 -0.83
C THR A 9 12.50 11.81 -1.91
N GLY A 10 11.23 12.18 -1.72
CA GLY A 10 10.48 12.98 -2.67
C GLY A 10 9.20 13.57 -2.09
N HIS A 11 8.38 14.15 -2.96
CA HIS A 11 7.02 14.58 -2.62
C HIS A 11 6.09 13.38 -2.46
N ARG A 12 4.91 13.59 -1.85
CA ARG A 12 3.89 12.54 -1.65
C ARG A 12 3.56 11.80 -2.95
N MET A 13 3.34 12.55 -4.05
CA MET A 13 2.99 11.98 -5.35
C MET A 13 4.13 11.15 -5.95
N ASP A 14 5.36 11.64 -5.87
CA ASP A 14 6.55 10.90 -6.31
C ASP A 14 6.76 9.62 -5.49
N LEU A 15 6.61 9.71 -4.16
CA LEU A 15 6.72 8.55 -3.28
C LEU A 15 5.61 7.53 -3.55
N HIS A 16 4.39 8.00 -3.86
CA HIS A 16 3.27 7.14 -4.25
C HIS A 16 3.56 6.35 -5.52
N ALA A 17 4.03 7.03 -6.57
CA ALA A 17 4.44 6.40 -7.81
C ALA A 17 5.61 5.43 -7.58
N HIS A 18 6.62 5.86 -6.82
CA HIS A 18 7.77 5.04 -6.46
C HIS A 18 7.37 3.75 -5.72
N LEU A 19 6.49 3.83 -4.73
CA LEU A 19 5.98 2.67 -4.00
C LEU A 19 5.22 1.73 -4.94
N LEU A 20 4.41 2.25 -5.85
CA LEU A 20 3.68 1.43 -6.82
C LEU A 20 4.61 0.73 -7.81
N GLU A 21 5.70 1.35 -8.24
CA GLU A 21 6.61 0.79 -9.24
C GLU A 21 7.70 -0.10 -8.64
N LYS A 22 8.30 0.30 -7.52
CA LYS A 22 9.43 -0.39 -6.88
C LYS A 22 8.99 -1.33 -5.76
N HIS A 23 7.92 -0.99 -5.04
CA HIS A 23 7.46 -1.71 -3.85
C HIS A 23 6.07 -2.32 -4.03
N ALA A 24 5.58 -2.45 -5.26
CA ALA A 24 4.28 -3.06 -5.56
C ALA A 24 4.08 -4.46 -4.94
N GLN A 25 5.18 -5.18 -4.71
CA GLN A 25 5.20 -6.52 -4.14
C GLN A 25 4.91 -6.55 -2.63
N GLU A 26 5.11 -5.43 -1.94
CA GLU A 26 4.80 -5.30 -0.50
C GLU A 26 3.29 -5.34 -0.25
N VAL A 27 2.49 -4.91 -1.23
CA VAL A 27 1.04 -5.04 -1.18
C VAL A 27 0.64 -6.40 -1.73
N ARG A 28 0.28 -7.29 -0.82
CA ARG A 28 -0.23 -8.63 -1.12
C ARG A 28 -1.72 -8.55 -1.34
N VAL A 29 -2.13 -8.79 -2.58
CA VAL A 29 -3.55 -8.88 -2.94
C VAL A 29 -3.88 -10.34 -3.21
N PHE A 30 -4.83 -10.89 -2.46
CA PHE A 30 -5.19 -12.30 -2.56
C PHE A 30 -6.69 -12.51 -2.38
N VAL A 31 -7.20 -13.61 -2.93
CA VAL A 31 -8.60 -14.01 -2.74
C VAL A 31 -8.67 -14.93 -1.54
N HIS A 32 -9.44 -14.53 -0.54
CA HIS A 32 -9.64 -15.31 0.66
C HIS A 32 -10.47 -16.56 0.32
N LYS A 33 -9.86 -17.75 0.40
CA LYS A 33 -10.52 -19.02 0.02
C LYS A 33 -11.77 -19.32 0.85
N VAL A 34 -11.83 -18.83 2.08
CA VAL A 34 -12.94 -19.08 3.02
C VAL A 34 -14.16 -18.20 2.73
N THR A 35 -13.95 -16.91 2.46
CA THR A 35 -15.06 -15.96 2.25
C THR A 35 -15.35 -15.71 0.78
N GLY A 36 -14.47 -16.17 -0.13
CA GLY A 36 -14.50 -15.86 -1.55
C GLY A 36 -14.26 -14.37 -1.86
N LYS A 37 -13.96 -13.55 -0.84
CA LYS A 37 -13.74 -12.11 -0.99
C LYS A 37 -12.27 -11.84 -1.26
N MET A 38 -12.02 -10.87 -2.12
CA MET A 38 -10.67 -10.36 -2.34
C MET A 38 -10.26 -9.55 -1.12
N SER A 39 -9.03 -9.72 -0.67
CA SER A 39 -8.44 -8.94 0.42
C SER A 39 -7.07 -8.44 -0.01
N TYR A 40 -6.68 -7.28 0.51
CA TYR A 40 -5.30 -6.84 0.45
C TYR A 40 -4.69 -6.86 1.85
N GLU A 41 -3.39 -7.05 1.89
CA GLU A 41 -2.54 -6.96 3.07
C GLU A 41 -1.33 -6.10 2.72
N ILE A 42 -1.00 -5.16 3.61
CA ILE A 42 0.23 -4.38 3.59
C ILE A 42 0.74 -4.28 5.02
N THR A 43 2.06 -4.34 5.20
CA THR A 43 2.71 -4.20 6.51
C THR A 43 3.58 -2.96 6.49
N CYS A 44 3.43 -2.10 7.49
CA CYS A 44 4.31 -0.95 7.66
C CYS A 44 5.66 -1.39 8.21
N PRO A 45 6.78 -1.14 7.52
CA PRO A 45 8.12 -1.49 8.01
C PRO A 45 8.61 -0.56 9.12
N VAL A 46 7.91 0.56 9.39
CA VAL A 46 8.30 1.53 10.43
C VAL A 46 7.74 1.11 11.79
N CYS A 47 6.43 0.89 11.89
CA CYS A 47 5.77 0.48 13.13
C CYS A 47 5.49 -1.03 13.24
N GLY A 48 5.60 -1.78 12.14
CA GLY A 48 5.23 -3.19 12.09
C GLY A 48 3.73 -3.45 11.96
N GLU A 49 2.89 -2.41 11.86
CA GLU A 49 1.45 -2.56 11.76
C GLU A 49 1.04 -3.15 10.39
N SER A 50 0.29 -4.25 10.40
CA SER A 50 -0.22 -4.90 9.20
C SER A 50 -1.71 -4.60 9.02
N TRP A 51 -2.09 -4.00 7.89
CA TRP A 51 -3.50 -3.80 7.53
C TRP A 51 -3.95 -4.83 6.53
N MET A 52 -4.90 -5.66 6.96
CA MET A 52 -5.66 -6.52 6.07
C MET A 52 -7.09 -6.00 5.94
N LYS A 53 -7.53 -5.69 4.72
CA LYS A 53 -8.92 -5.29 4.47
C LYS A 53 -9.55 -6.06 3.31
N PRO A 54 -10.78 -6.57 3.48
CA PRO A 54 -11.54 -7.17 2.39
C PRO A 54 -12.08 -6.09 1.45
N LEU A 55 -11.95 -6.32 0.15
CA LEU A 55 -12.53 -5.52 -0.92
C LEU A 55 -14.01 -5.93 -1.12
N LYS A 56 -14.88 -4.92 -1.27
CA LYS A 56 -16.33 -5.13 -1.40
C LYS A 56 -16.77 -5.71 -2.75
N LYS A 57 -15.99 -5.53 -3.81
CA LYS A 57 -16.24 -6.10 -5.14
C LYS A 57 -15.03 -6.93 -5.54
N ALA A 58 -15.26 -8.19 -5.91
CA ALA A 58 -14.27 -9.00 -6.61
C ALA A 58 -14.49 -8.76 -8.12
N PRO A 59 -13.74 -7.87 -8.77
CA PRO A 59 -13.80 -7.77 -10.22
C PRO A 59 -13.33 -9.10 -10.80
N ALA A 60 -14.12 -9.67 -11.72
CA ALA A 60 -13.82 -10.94 -12.38
C ALA A 60 -12.51 -10.90 -13.21
N ALA A 61 -11.93 -9.70 -13.41
CA ALA A 61 -10.65 -9.48 -14.08
C ALA A 61 -9.57 -9.06 -13.05
N LEU A 62 -8.83 -10.05 -12.55
CA LEU A 62 -7.86 -9.91 -11.47
C LEU A 62 -6.62 -9.07 -11.81
N GLN A 63 -6.18 -9.05 -13.06
CA GLN A 63 -4.91 -8.41 -13.43
C GLN A 63 -5.04 -6.88 -13.57
N GLU A 64 -6.18 -6.41 -14.06
CA GLU A 64 -6.37 -5.00 -14.40
C GLU A 64 -6.56 -4.15 -13.14
N TYR A 65 -7.29 -4.67 -12.15
CA TYR A 65 -7.63 -3.94 -10.92
C TYR A 65 -6.56 -4.02 -9.82
N VAL A 66 -5.61 -4.94 -9.87
CA VAL A 66 -4.54 -5.03 -8.83
C VAL A 66 -3.74 -3.74 -8.77
N ARG A 67 -3.49 -3.10 -9.90
CA ARG A 67 -2.78 -1.81 -9.93
C ARG A 67 -3.58 -0.70 -9.24
N GLU A 68 -4.89 -0.64 -9.48
CA GLU A 68 -5.79 0.33 -8.84
C GLU A 68 -5.92 0.08 -7.33
N ILE A 69 -6.01 -1.19 -6.92
CA ILE A 69 -6.03 -1.57 -5.50
C ILE A 69 -4.74 -1.09 -4.84
N ARG A 70 -3.58 -1.39 -5.43
CA ARG A 70 -2.28 -0.95 -4.91
C ARG A 70 -2.20 0.57 -4.84
N LEU A 71 -2.71 1.29 -5.83
CA LEU A 71 -2.77 2.76 -5.81
C LEU A 71 -3.52 3.26 -4.55
N VAL A 72 -4.73 2.75 -4.30
CA VAL A 72 -5.51 3.15 -3.12
C VAL A 72 -4.82 2.72 -1.82
N VAL A 73 -4.27 1.51 -1.77
CA VAL A 73 -3.57 1.00 -0.57
C VAL A 73 -2.34 1.83 -0.25
N PHE A 74 -1.54 2.20 -1.25
CA PHE A 74 -0.38 3.07 -1.03
C PHE A 74 -0.79 4.49 -0.65
N ASP A 75 -1.90 5.02 -1.15
CA ASP A 75 -2.39 6.33 -0.73
C ASP A 75 -2.77 6.33 0.76
N LEU A 76 -3.46 5.27 1.22
CA LEU A 76 -3.75 5.05 2.64
C LEU A 76 -2.47 4.86 3.46
N PHE A 77 -1.49 4.12 2.93
CA PHE A 77 -0.20 3.92 3.57
C PHE A 77 0.55 5.25 3.76
N LEU A 78 0.58 6.11 2.74
CA LEU A 78 1.16 7.44 2.84
C LEU A 78 0.45 8.31 3.87
N TYR A 79 -0.88 8.24 3.93
CA TYR A 79 -1.66 8.95 4.94
C TYR A 79 -1.31 8.48 6.37
N HIS A 80 -1.11 7.18 6.56
CA HIS A 80 -0.60 6.64 7.83
C HIS A 80 0.81 7.16 8.12
N LEU A 81 1.73 7.15 7.15
CA LEU A 81 3.07 7.69 7.38
C LEU A 81 3.04 9.16 7.78
N GLU A 82 2.20 9.98 7.18
CA GLU A 82 2.09 11.41 7.55
C GLU A 82 1.49 11.63 8.93
N THR A 83 0.57 10.76 9.35
CA THR A 83 -0.13 10.90 10.62
C THR A 83 0.66 10.30 11.78
N GLU A 84 1.14 9.06 11.61
CA GLU A 84 1.76 8.26 12.66
C GLU A 84 3.30 8.34 12.63
N HIS A 85 3.89 8.70 11.48
CA HIS A 85 5.34 8.82 11.31
C HIS A 85 5.77 10.16 10.71
N PRO A 86 5.44 11.30 11.37
CA PRO A 86 5.80 12.63 10.89
C PRO A 86 7.32 12.80 10.66
N GLU A 87 8.14 12.06 11.40
CA GLU A 87 9.61 12.08 11.32
C GLU A 87 10.18 11.54 9.99
N VAL A 88 9.48 10.65 9.29
CA VAL A 88 9.90 10.19 7.95
C VAL A 88 9.31 11.06 6.85
N THR A 89 8.28 11.86 7.15
CA THR A 89 7.57 12.68 6.17
C THR A 89 8.10 14.11 6.11
N HIS A 90 8.59 14.67 7.22
CA HIS A 90 9.33 15.94 7.29
C HIS A 90 10.83 15.74 7.54
N PRO A 91 11.73 16.29 6.71
CA PRO A 91 13.15 16.40 7.04
C PRO A 91 13.42 17.46 8.11
#